data_AF-A0A5M8SED9-F1
#
_entry.id   AF-A0A5M8SED9-F1
#
_cell.length_a   1.000
_cell.length_b   1.000
_cell.length_c   1.000
_cell.angle_alpha   90.00
_cell.angle_beta   90.00
_cell.angle_gamma   90.00
#
_symmetry.space_group_name_H-M   'P 1'
#
loop_
_entity.id
_entity.type
_entity.pdbx_description
1 polymer ?
#
loop_
_entity_poly.entity_id
_entity_poly.type
_entity_poly.pdbx_seq_one_letter_code
_entity_poly.pdbx_strand_id
1 'polypeptide(L)'
;MKRTVLLGYQSIAGLSDTATGAMLCVAPQFTLRLMGVSAPAAADPYLSWIGAFVFAVGIAYLYGAMLIALDAPAERIEIVWLLTAMIRSAVAIYVLKAILADQLSSGWMTVAIFDGVCALIQAIGLRKRWLSDVR
;
A
#
# COMPACT_ATOMS: atom_id res chain seq x y z
N MET A 1 7.27 -13.59 13.35
CA MET A 1 8.14 -12.40 13.14
C MET A 1 8.07 -11.57 14.41
N LYS A 2 9.16 -10.95 14.90
CA LYS A 2 9.10 -10.21 16.18
C LYS A 2 8.05 -9.09 16.11
N ARG A 3 7.23 -8.95 17.16
CA ARG A 3 6.13 -7.97 17.27
C ARG A 3 6.55 -6.55 16.86
N THR A 4 7.73 -6.10 17.29
CA THR A 4 8.28 -4.78 16.95
C THR A 4 8.49 -4.58 15.45
N VAL A 5 8.91 -5.63 14.74
CA VAL A 5 9.15 -5.55 13.29
C VAL A 5 7.83 -5.51 12.53
N LEU A 6 6.82 -6.26 12.99
CA LEU A 6 5.48 -6.23 12.38
C LEU A 6 4.81 -4.87 12.58
N LEU A 7 4.93 -4.30 13.78
CA LEU A 7 4.44 -2.97 14.10
C LEU A 7 5.16 -1.92 13.26
N GLY A 8 6.50 -1.96 13.20
CA GLY A 8 7.28 -1.06 12.36
C GLY A 8 6.90 -1.13 10.88
N TYR A 9 6.76 -2.35 10.33
CA TYR A 9 6.32 -2.56 8.95
C TYR A 9 4.94 -1.92 8.68
N GLN A 10 3.93 -2.22 9.51
CA GLN A 10 2.59 -1.69 9.30
C GLN A 10 2.50 -0.18 9.53
N SER A 11 3.23 0.36 10.50
CA SER A 11 3.27 1.80 10.74
C SER A 11 3.97 2.55 9.61
N ILE A 12 5.12 2.09 9.14
CA ILE A 12 5.87 2.77 8.07
C ILE A 12 5.08 2.70 6.75
N ALA A 13 4.61 1.51 6.36
CA ALA A 13 3.83 1.34 5.14
C ALA A 13 2.51 2.12 5.21
N GLY A 14 1.80 2.03 6.34
CA GLY A 14 0.54 2.73 6.55
C GLY A 14 0.68 4.25 6.54
N LEU A 15 1.66 4.82 7.26
CA LEU A 15 1.90 6.27 7.24
C LEU A 15 2.28 6.76 5.85
N SER A 16 3.12 6.01 5.13
CA SER A 16 3.54 6.35 3.76
C SER A 16 2.35 6.39 2.80
N ASP A 17 1.53 5.34 2.79
CA ASP A 17 0.37 5.25 1.91
C ASP A 17 -0.73 6.25 2.30
N THR A 18 -0.98 6.45 3.60
CA THR A 18 -1.94 7.46 4.08
C THR A 18 -1.50 8.87 3.67
N ALA A 19 -0.22 9.22 3.86
CA ALA A 19 0.29 10.53 3.46
C ALA A 19 0.22 10.71 1.93
N THR A 20 0.64 9.71 1.17
CA THR A 20 0.61 9.74 -0.29
C THR A 20 -0.83 9.85 -0.82
N GLY A 21 -1.75 9.04 -0.29
CA GLY A 21 -3.16 9.08 -0.65
C GLY A 21 -3.81 10.42 -0.31
N ALA A 22 -3.54 10.97 0.87
CA ALA A 22 -4.03 12.30 1.26
C ALA A 22 -3.50 13.41 0.35
N MET A 23 -2.20 13.36 0.00
CA MET A 23 -1.61 14.31 -0.95
C MET A 23 -2.19 14.15 -2.36
N LEU A 24 -2.44 12.93 -2.84
CA LEU A 24 -3.11 12.71 -4.12
C LEU A 24 -4.54 13.24 -4.11
N CYS A 25 -5.28 13.10 -3.01
CA CYS A 25 -6.63 13.65 -2.89
C CYS A 25 -6.64 15.19 -3.02
N VAL A 26 -5.73 15.87 -2.33
CA VAL A 26 -5.73 17.35 -2.19
C VAL A 26 -4.92 18.06 -3.26
N ALA A 27 -3.76 17.49 -3.63
CA ALA A 27 -2.80 18.09 -4.55
C ALA A 27 -2.14 17.02 -5.46
N PRO A 28 -2.89 16.43 -6.43
CA PRO A 28 -2.40 15.36 -7.29
C PRO A 28 -1.12 15.72 -8.04
N GLN A 29 -1.09 16.90 -8.66
CA GLN A 29 0.04 17.36 -9.46
C GLN A 29 1.31 17.56 -8.64
N PHE A 30 1.19 18.07 -7.41
CA PHE A 30 2.33 18.19 -6.50
C PHE A 30 2.87 16.81 -6.12
N THR A 31 1.97 15.86 -5.83
CA THR A 31 2.33 14.50 -5.45
C THR A 31 3.05 13.78 -6.59
N LEU A 32 2.54 13.89 -7.82
CA LEU A 32 3.20 13.30 -8.99
C LEU A 32 4.60 13.88 -9.21
N ARG A 33 4.79 15.20 -9.04
CA ARG A 33 6.13 15.83 -9.12
C ARG A 33 7.09 15.26 -8.08
N LEU A 34 6.62 15.03 -6.84
CA LEU A 34 7.43 14.42 -5.79
C LEU A 34 7.82 12.98 -6.15
N MET A 35 6.94 12.26 -6.83
CA MET A 35 7.19 10.91 -7.35
C MET A 35 8.06 10.90 -8.63
N GLY A 36 8.42 12.06 -9.18
CA GLY A 36 9.12 12.16 -10.47
C GLY A 36 8.27 11.73 -11.66
N VAL A 37 6.94 11.79 -11.54
CA VAL A 37 5.96 11.40 -12.54
C VAL A 37 5.24 12.65 -13.06
N SER A 38 4.88 12.65 -14.34
CA SER A 38 4.05 13.70 -14.94
C SER A 38 2.77 13.10 -15.53
N ALA A 39 1.64 13.75 -15.29
CA ALA A 39 0.36 13.45 -15.94
C ALA A 39 -0.36 14.75 -16.32
N PRO A 40 -1.18 14.76 -17.40
CA PRO A 40 -1.97 15.93 -17.76
C PRO A 40 -2.91 16.36 -16.62
N ALA A 41 -3.10 17.66 -16.42
CA ALA A 41 -4.01 18.20 -15.38
C ALA A 41 -5.46 17.73 -15.54
N ALA A 42 -5.87 17.37 -16.77
CA ALA A 42 -7.18 16.77 -17.01
C ALA A 42 -7.38 15.41 -16.28
N ALA A 43 -6.30 14.76 -15.83
CA ALA A 43 -6.36 13.52 -15.07
C ALA A 43 -6.57 13.74 -13.56
N ASP A 44 -6.52 14.98 -13.06
CA ASP A 44 -6.54 15.30 -11.63
C ASP A 44 -7.71 14.67 -10.87
N PRO A 45 -8.97 14.70 -11.36
CA PRO A 45 -10.08 14.05 -10.65
C PRO A 45 -9.89 12.54 -10.48
N TYR A 46 -9.34 11.87 -11.50
CA TYR A 46 -9.05 10.43 -11.45
C TYR A 46 -7.88 10.12 -10.53
N LEU A 47 -6.87 10.99 -10.49
CA LEU A 47 -5.73 10.86 -9.57
C LEU A 47 -6.16 11.09 -8.12
N SER A 48 -7.03 12.07 -7.84
CA SER A 48 -7.64 12.26 -6.52
C SER A 48 -8.48 11.04 -6.12
N TRP A 49 -9.23 10.47 -7.06
CA TRP A 49 -10.00 9.25 -6.82
C TRP A 49 -9.11 8.04 -6.50
N ILE A 50 -8.02 7.85 -7.25
CA ILE A 50 -6.98 6.85 -6.93
C ILE A 50 -6.38 7.14 -5.55
N GLY A 51 -6.10 8.41 -5.24
CA GLY A 51 -5.62 8.86 -3.94
C GLY A 51 -6.50 8.43 -2.78
N ALA A 52 -7.83 8.45 -2.95
CA ALA A 52 -8.77 7.99 -1.93
C ALA A 52 -8.63 6.49 -1.63
N PHE A 53 -8.38 5.65 -2.65
CA PHE A 53 -8.10 4.24 -2.45
C PHE A 53 -6.75 4.00 -1.78
N VAL A 54 -5.71 4.72 -2.20
CA VAL A 54 -4.36 4.63 -1.58
C VAL A 54 -4.44 5.04 -0.12
N PHE A 55 -5.18 6.11 0.20
CA PHE A 55 -5.44 6.57 1.56
C PHE A 55 -6.13 5.50 2.40
N ALA A 56 -7.18 4.87 1.85
CA ALA A 56 -7.90 3.79 2.53
C ALA A 56 -7.00 2.57 2.80
N VAL A 57 -6.12 2.19 1.87
CA VAL A 57 -5.11 1.13 2.08
C VAL A 57 -4.14 1.52 3.20
N GLY A 58 -3.66 2.76 3.22
CA GLY A 58 -2.80 3.26 4.29
C GLY A 58 -3.47 3.18 5.67
N ILE A 59 -4.74 3.59 5.76
CA ILE A 59 -5.52 3.45 7.00
C ILE A 59 -5.67 1.98 7.39
N ALA A 60 -5.87 1.06 6.45
CA ALA A 60 -5.95 -0.37 6.75
C ALA A 60 -4.66 -0.91 7.38
N TYR A 61 -3.49 -0.47 6.91
CA TYR A 61 -2.20 -0.78 7.54
C TYR A 61 -2.09 -0.19 8.95
N LEU A 62 -2.49 1.07 9.15
CA LEU A 62 -2.48 1.70 10.48
C LEU A 62 -3.45 0.99 11.45
N TYR A 63 -4.59 0.53 10.94
CA TYR A 63 -5.51 -0.30 11.70
C TYR A 63 -4.87 -1.62 12.10
N GLY A 64 -4.15 -2.29 11.19
CA GLY A 64 -3.38 -3.49 11.52
C GLY A 64 -2.27 -3.23 12.56
N ALA A 65 -1.60 -2.08 12.51
CA ALA A 65 -0.63 -1.66 13.54
C ALA A 65 -1.32 -1.44 14.90
N MET A 66 -2.48 -0.79 14.92
CA MET A 66 -3.30 -0.61 16.13
C MET A 66 -3.73 -1.95 16.73
N LEU A 67 -4.15 -2.92 15.90
CA LEU A 67 -4.50 -4.26 16.34
C LEU A 67 -3.32 -4.98 17.01
N ILE A 68 -2.10 -4.86 16.45
CA ILE A 68 -0.89 -5.40 17.06
C ILE A 68 -0.57 -4.70 18.40
N ALA A 69 -0.74 -3.37 18.46
CA ALA A 69 -0.49 -2.58 19.67
C ALA A 69 -1.45 -2.98 20.81
N LEU A 70 -2.71 -3.29 20.48
CA LEU A 70 -3.77 -3.70 21.41
C LEU A 70 -3.81 -5.21 21.70
N ASP A 71 -2.82 -5.97 21.22
CA ASP A 71 -2.74 -7.44 21.39
C ASP A 71 -4.00 -8.18 20.91
N ALA A 72 -4.55 -7.72 19.79
CA ALA A 72 -5.74 -8.30 19.18
C ALA A 72 -5.46 -9.74 18.66
N PRO A 73 -6.51 -10.57 18.51
CA PRO A 73 -6.36 -11.91 17.97
C PRO A 73 -5.69 -11.93 16.59
N ALA A 74 -4.79 -12.90 16.37
CA ALA A 74 -3.99 -13.02 15.16
C ALA A 74 -4.85 -13.06 13.89
N GLU A 75 -6.03 -13.68 13.96
CA GLU A 75 -6.96 -13.82 12.85
C GLU A 75 -7.41 -12.46 12.30
N ARG A 76 -7.57 -11.44 13.16
CA ARG A 76 -7.95 -10.10 12.72
C ARG A 76 -6.82 -9.44 11.92
N ILE A 77 -5.57 -9.65 12.36
CA ILE A 77 -4.39 -9.10 11.69
C ILE A 77 -4.17 -9.84 10.36
N GLU A 78 -4.41 -11.15 10.33
CA GLU A 78 -4.35 -11.98 9.11
C GLU A 78 -5.34 -11.50 8.06
N ILE A 79 -6.58 -11.16 8.44
CA ILE A 79 -7.58 -10.60 7.52
C ILE A 79 -7.10 -9.27 6.93
N VAL A 80 -6.55 -8.37 7.76
CA VAL A 80 -6.01 -7.08 7.28
C VAL A 80 -4.86 -7.31 6.29
N TRP A 81 -3.95 -8.22 6.61
CA TRP A 81 -2.83 -8.59 5.73
C TRP A 81 -3.31 -9.20 4.41
N LEU A 82 -4.32 -10.07 4.46
CA LEU A 82 -4.86 -10.70 3.26
C LEU A 82 -5.51 -9.66 2.34
N LEU A 83 -6.36 -8.78 2.88
CA LEU A 83 -7.03 -7.73 2.12
C LEU A 83 -6.03 -6.76 1.49
N THR A 84 -5.07 -6.28 2.27
CA THR A 84 -4.03 -5.37 1.76
C THR A 84 -3.12 -6.04 0.74
N ALA A 85 -2.75 -7.31 0.93
CA ALA A 85 -1.96 -8.06 -0.05
C ALA A 85 -2.70 -8.24 -1.38
N MET A 86 -3.99 -8.55 -1.34
CA MET A 86 -4.81 -8.68 -2.56
C MET A 86 -4.89 -7.35 -3.32
N ILE A 87 -5.17 -6.25 -2.62
CA ILE A 87 -5.26 -4.92 -3.23
C ILE A 87 -3.92 -4.53 -3.86
N ARG A 88 -2.81 -4.66 -3.12
CA ARG A 88 -1.48 -4.31 -3.64
C ARG A 88 -1.06 -5.20 -4.80
N SER A 89 -1.38 -6.49 -4.76
CA SER A 89 -1.13 -7.39 -5.89
C SER A 89 -1.88 -6.94 -7.13
N ALA A 90 -3.17 -6.58 -7.00
CA ALA A 90 -3.98 -6.09 -8.10
C ALA A 90 -3.40 -4.80 -8.72
N VAL A 91 -2.99 -3.84 -7.87
CA VAL A 91 -2.37 -2.59 -8.32
C VAL A 91 -1.03 -2.87 -9.01
N ALA A 92 -0.15 -3.67 -8.41
CA ALA A 92 1.15 -4.01 -8.99
C ALA A 92 1.01 -4.68 -10.37
N ILE A 93 0.09 -5.64 -10.50
CA ILE A 93 -0.20 -6.32 -11.78
C ILE A 93 -0.73 -5.32 -12.81
N TYR A 94 -1.69 -4.46 -12.43
CA TYR A 94 -2.26 -3.47 -13.33
C TYR A 94 -1.21 -2.47 -13.81
N VAL A 95 -0.44 -1.88 -12.89
CA VAL A 95 0.59 -0.89 -13.22
C VAL A 95 1.65 -1.52 -14.12
N LEU A 96 2.12 -2.73 -13.82
CA LEU A 96 3.08 -3.43 -14.66
C LEU A 96 2.53 -3.66 -16.08
N LYS A 97 1.30 -4.16 -16.20
CA LYS A 97 0.63 -4.35 -17.49
C LYS A 97 0.52 -3.04 -18.27
N ALA A 98 0.13 -1.96 -17.61
CA ALA A 98 -0.06 -0.65 -18.25
C ALA A 98 1.27 -0.01 -18.69
N ILE A 99 2.37 -0.24 -17.96
CA ILE A 99 3.71 0.14 -18.40
C ILE A 99 4.12 -0.66 -19.64
N LEU A 100 3.91 -1.98 -19.64
CA LEU A 100 4.24 -2.84 -20.79
C LEU A 100 3.42 -2.52 -22.06
N ALA A 101 2.27 -1.87 -21.89
CA ALA A 101 1.40 -1.41 -22.97
C ALA A 101 1.69 0.05 -23.38
N ASP A 102 2.76 0.68 -22.86
CA ASP A 102 3.12 2.09 -23.07
C ASP A 102 1.99 3.09 -22.69
N GLN A 103 1.11 2.70 -21.77
CA GLN A 103 0.01 3.54 -21.27
C GLN A 103 0.41 4.38 -20.05
N LEU A 104 1.39 3.90 -19.28
CA LEU A 104 1.94 4.58 -18.11
C LEU A 104 3.44 4.80 -18.30
N SER A 105 3.94 5.94 -17.83
CA SER A 105 5.37 6.21 -17.82
C SER A 105 6.12 5.25 -16.90
N SER A 106 7.39 5.01 -17.20
CA SER A 106 8.28 4.14 -16.40
C SER A 106 8.46 4.64 -14.96
N GLY A 107 8.17 5.91 -14.66
CA GLY A 107 8.18 6.43 -13.29
C GLY A 107 7.22 5.70 -12.34
N TRP A 108 6.13 5.13 -12.87
CA TRP A 108 5.18 4.31 -12.10
C TRP A 108 5.73 2.94 -11.70
N MET A 109 6.89 2.53 -12.23
CA MET A 109 7.54 1.26 -11.86
C MET A 109 7.85 1.20 -10.36
N THR A 110 8.17 2.34 -9.75
CA THR A 110 8.41 2.45 -8.30
C THR A 110 7.20 1.99 -7.49
N VAL A 111 5.99 2.37 -7.92
CA VAL A 111 4.72 1.95 -7.30
C VAL A 111 4.51 0.45 -7.47
N ALA A 112 4.69 -0.09 -8.68
CA ALA A 112 4.53 -1.52 -8.93
C ALA A 112 5.49 -2.38 -8.12
N ILE A 113 6.75 -1.95 -8.00
CA ILE A 113 7.77 -2.64 -7.20
C ILE A 113 7.41 -2.57 -5.72
N PHE A 114 7.07 -1.39 -5.20
CA PHE A 114 6.74 -1.22 -3.79
C PHE A 114 5.52 -2.05 -3.41
N ASP A 115 4.47 -2.02 -4.23
CA ASP A 115 3.26 -2.81 -4.05
C ASP A 115 3.52 -4.31 -4.11
N GLY A 116 4.29 -4.75 -5.10
CA GLY A 116 4.68 -6.15 -5.26
C GLY A 116 5.50 -6.68 -4.08
N VAL A 117 6.46 -5.89 -3.59
CA VAL A 117 7.28 -6.27 -2.43
C VAL A 117 6.42 -6.36 -1.17
N CYS A 118 5.56 -5.37 -0.91
CA CYS A 118 4.65 -5.41 0.24
C CYS A 118 3.70 -6.60 0.16
N ALA A 119 3.07 -6.85 -1.00
CA ALA A 119 2.20 -8.00 -1.20
C ALA A 119 2.94 -9.33 -0.99
N LEU A 120 4.19 -9.45 -1.46
CA LEU A 120 4.99 -10.65 -1.28
C LEU A 120 5.35 -10.88 0.19
N ILE A 121 5.76 -9.83 0.91
CA ILE A 121 6.01 -9.90 2.36
C ILE A 121 4.77 -10.41 3.09
N GLN A 122 3.60 -9.86 2.75
CA GLN A 122 2.34 -10.25 3.38
C GLN A 122 1.95 -11.69 3.04
N ALA A 123 2.06 -12.09 1.78
CA ALA A 123 1.76 -13.46 1.34
C ALA A 123 2.69 -14.48 2.00
N ILE A 124 3.99 -14.18 2.11
CA ILE A 124 4.96 -15.03 2.80
C ILE A 124 4.63 -15.09 4.30
N GLY A 125 4.31 -13.96 4.93
CA GLY A 125 3.99 -13.93 6.34
C GLY A 125 2.71 -14.67 6.71
N LEU A 126 1.68 -14.60 5.87
CA LEU A 126 0.46 -15.41 6.00
C LEU A 126 0.78 -16.90 5.82
N ARG A 127 1.53 -17.27 4.78
CA ARG A 127 1.90 -18.67 4.52
C ARG A 127 2.76 -19.28 5.63
N LYS A 128 3.68 -18.51 6.19
CA LYS A 128 4.57 -18.93 7.28
C LYS A 128 3.98 -18.70 8.68
N ARG A 129 2.72 -18.27 8.78
CA ARG A 129 2.03 -17.94 10.04
C ARG A 129 2.84 -17.01 10.95
N TRP A 130 3.49 -15.98 10.39
CA TRP A 130 4.25 -15.01 11.18
C TRP A 130 3.43 -14.27 12.23
N LEU A 131 2.10 -14.30 12.09
CA LEU A 131 1.12 -13.64 12.93
C LEU A 131 0.67 -14.51 14.12
N SER A 132 0.90 -15.83 14.11
CA SER A 132 0.63 -16.69 15.28
C SER A 132 1.65 -16.50 16.40
N ASP A 133 2.86 -16.03 16.05
CA ASP A 133 3.99 -15.83 16.97
C ASP A 133 4.05 -14.40 17.54
N VAL A 134 2.94 -13.65 17.49
CA VAL A 134 2.90 -12.22 17.88
C VAL A 134 2.61 -12.03 19.38
N ARG A 135 2.30 -13.13 20.08
CA ARG A 135 2.17 -13.18 21.54
C ARG A 135 3.52 -13.29 22.24
#